data_AF-A0A931QHN6-F1
#
_entry.id   AF-A0A931QHN6-F1
#
_cell.length_a   1.000
_cell.length_b   1.000
_cell.length_c   1.000
_cell.angle_alpha   90.00
_cell.angle_beta   90.00
_cell.angle_gamma   90.00
#
_symmetry.space_group_name_H-M   'P 1'
#
loop_
_entity.id
_entity.type
_entity.pdbx_description
1 polymer ?
#
loop_
_entity_poly.entity_id
_entity_poly.type
_entity_poly.pdbx_seq_one_letter_code
_entity_poly.pdbx_strand_id
1 'polypeptide(L)'
;MYTDLFLALLNRSNARGHPILSAMLYTFCPAAARWWLAGADPTPPFDPLWQSLQDLTSGGTLLDHLARYGFENVIEDVREYVRKVEEYHKQNPVPAPELLPLFRGGKIDMARRFGSQHAINNLGGDWRNLFIYVRAWAFLSQDWRIGMKIERDSEYILSCEKVLLVLPFARLPVQFDVLVWKVPVGHVMENKIGLLVSRMEHDQLRFALMQRCNSSSKQPWPNIPTVFALDRETGEVQHYDQTLADKDLERIVQSLSDLAKNGPHPPLNALRQPSLCKHCGYQSLCFEKNILSPHALSTL
;
A
#
# COMPACT_ATOMS: atom_id res chain seq x y z
N MET A 1 6.14 -1.26 -0.88
CA MET A 1 5.57 -1.97 0.30
C MET A 1 4.22 -2.55 -0.11
N TYR A 2 3.93 -3.80 0.27
CA TYR A 2 2.78 -4.60 -0.19
C TYR A 2 1.75 -4.80 0.94
N THR A 3 1.41 -3.70 1.63
CA THR A 3 0.56 -3.73 2.84
C THR A 3 -0.79 -4.36 2.55
N ASP A 4 -1.42 -4.02 1.43
CA ASP A 4 -2.68 -4.60 0.96
C ASP A 4 -2.60 -6.12 0.77
N LEU A 5 -1.51 -6.62 0.16
CA LEU A 5 -1.30 -8.07 0.03
C LEU A 5 -1.17 -8.74 1.40
N PHE A 6 -0.36 -8.20 2.31
CA PHE A 6 -0.21 -8.81 3.64
C PHE A 6 -1.49 -8.76 4.47
N LEU A 7 -2.28 -7.68 4.36
CA LEU A 7 -3.61 -7.61 4.98
C LEU A 7 -4.57 -8.63 4.36
N ALA A 8 -4.53 -8.85 3.05
CA ALA A 8 -5.32 -9.88 2.38
C ALA A 8 -4.95 -11.30 2.85
N LEU A 9 -3.66 -11.56 3.15
CA LEU A 9 -3.22 -12.85 3.71
C LEU A 9 -3.71 -13.07 5.16
N LEU A 10 -3.90 -12.00 5.93
CA LEU A 10 -4.42 -12.03 7.30
C LEU A 10 -5.96 -12.08 7.37
N ASN A 11 -6.65 -11.80 6.25
CA ASN A 11 -8.12 -11.85 6.21
C ASN A 11 -8.60 -13.32 6.28
N ARG A 12 -9.29 -13.67 7.38
CA ARG A 12 -9.84 -15.02 7.62
C ARG A 12 -10.86 -15.48 6.57
N SER A 13 -11.46 -14.56 5.81
CA SER A 13 -12.36 -14.89 4.71
C SER A 13 -11.61 -15.43 3.49
N ASN A 14 -10.31 -15.18 3.40
CA ASN A 14 -9.45 -15.66 2.32
C ASN A 14 -8.84 -17.01 2.71
N ALA A 15 -9.03 -18.02 1.86
CA ALA A 15 -8.47 -19.35 2.12
C ALA A 15 -6.94 -19.34 2.01
N ARG A 16 -6.26 -19.99 2.96
CA ARG A 16 -4.82 -20.28 2.83
C ARG A 16 -4.59 -21.17 1.61
N GLY A 17 -3.53 -20.88 0.84
CA GLY A 17 -3.25 -21.59 -0.40
C GLY A 17 -4.19 -21.26 -1.55
N HIS A 18 -4.98 -20.19 -1.44
CA HIS A 18 -5.76 -19.69 -2.57
C HIS A 18 -4.83 -19.38 -3.77
N PRO A 19 -5.15 -19.80 -5.00
CA PRO A 19 -4.25 -19.63 -6.14
C PRO A 19 -3.82 -18.19 -6.42
N ILE A 20 -4.75 -17.24 -6.36
CA ILE A 20 -4.47 -15.80 -6.56
C ILE A 20 -3.47 -15.27 -5.53
N LEU A 21 -3.70 -15.53 -4.23
CA LEU A 21 -2.81 -15.10 -3.16
C LEU A 21 -1.45 -15.79 -3.22
N SER A 22 -1.43 -17.09 -3.54
CA SER A 22 -0.21 -17.87 -3.69
C SER A 22 0.65 -17.32 -4.83
N ALA A 23 0.03 -17.03 -5.98
CA ALA A 23 0.70 -16.44 -7.13
C ALA A 23 1.26 -15.04 -6.83
N MET A 24 0.45 -14.14 -6.25
CA MET A 24 0.91 -12.79 -5.89
C MET A 24 2.06 -12.84 -4.87
N LEU A 25 1.95 -13.70 -3.85
CA LEU A 25 2.99 -13.82 -2.85
C LEU A 25 4.28 -14.44 -3.41
N TYR A 26 4.16 -15.37 -4.36
CA TYR A 26 5.32 -15.95 -5.05
C TYR A 26 6.01 -14.94 -5.98
N THR A 27 5.23 -14.14 -6.72
CA THR A 27 5.75 -13.02 -7.52
C THR A 27 6.45 -12.00 -6.63
N PHE A 28 5.86 -11.67 -5.47
CA PHE A 28 6.52 -10.83 -4.48
C PHE A 28 7.84 -11.45 -4.01
N CYS A 29 7.81 -12.68 -3.49
CA CYS A 29 9.01 -13.42 -3.10
C CYS A 29 8.68 -14.92 -2.91
N PRO A 30 9.34 -15.86 -3.61
CA PRO A 30 9.08 -17.29 -3.47
C PRO A 30 9.21 -17.82 -2.02
N ALA A 31 10.20 -17.33 -1.26
CA ALA A 31 10.36 -17.71 0.15
C ALA A 31 9.17 -17.26 1.03
N ALA A 32 8.58 -16.09 0.74
CA ALA A 32 7.39 -15.62 1.46
C ALA A 32 6.18 -16.52 1.18
N ALA A 33 6.02 -16.96 -0.07
CA ALA A 33 4.97 -17.91 -0.45
C ALA A 33 5.08 -19.23 0.31
N ARG A 34 6.31 -19.76 0.44
CA ARG A 34 6.58 -20.96 1.23
C ARG A 34 6.14 -20.79 2.68
N TRP A 35 6.54 -19.71 3.34
CA TRP A 35 6.18 -19.48 4.75
C TRP A 35 4.68 -19.44 4.97
N TRP A 36 3.98 -18.73 4.08
CA TRP A 36 2.52 -18.68 4.14
C TRP A 36 1.89 -20.04 3.93
N LEU A 37 2.33 -20.82 2.93
CA LEU A 37 1.77 -22.14 2.68
C LEU A 37 2.10 -23.15 3.79
N ALA A 38 3.23 -22.98 4.48
CA ALA A 38 3.62 -23.75 5.66
C ALA A 38 2.85 -23.37 6.94
N GLY A 39 1.96 -22.38 6.88
CA GLY A 39 1.09 -22.00 7.99
C GLY A 39 1.55 -20.78 8.80
N ALA A 40 2.65 -20.13 8.43
CA ALA A 40 3.05 -18.88 9.08
C ALA A 40 2.15 -17.71 8.64
N ASP A 41 1.81 -16.85 9.59
CA ASP A 41 1.13 -15.58 9.31
C ASP A 41 2.16 -14.46 9.15
N PRO A 42 1.94 -13.51 8.22
CA PRO A 42 2.82 -12.37 8.09
C PRO A 42 2.63 -11.42 9.28
N THR A 43 3.72 -10.87 9.79
CA THR A 43 3.74 -9.74 10.71
C THR A 43 4.19 -8.49 9.94
N PRO A 44 3.32 -7.85 9.13
CA PRO A 44 3.72 -6.70 8.33
C PRO A 44 4.19 -5.55 9.23
N PRO A 45 5.28 -4.86 8.88
CA PRO A 45 5.65 -3.61 9.55
C PRO A 45 4.53 -2.57 9.46
N PHE A 46 4.44 -1.70 10.47
CA PHE A 46 3.48 -0.61 10.46
C PHE A 46 3.66 0.29 9.23
N ASP A 47 2.59 0.53 8.48
CA ASP A 47 2.57 1.40 7.31
C ASP A 47 1.83 2.71 7.65
N PRO A 48 2.55 3.78 8.02
CA PRO A 48 1.92 5.06 8.41
C PRO A 48 1.13 5.70 7.27
N LEU A 49 1.51 5.44 6.03
CA LEU A 49 0.81 5.96 4.87
C LEU A 49 -0.52 5.23 4.68
N TRP A 50 -0.53 3.89 4.80
CA TRP A 50 -1.77 3.12 4.76
C TRP A 50 -2.73 3.56 5.89
N GLN A 51 -2.21 3.69 7.11
CA GLN A 51 -3.00 4.16 8.27
C GLN A 51 -3.59 5.56 8.01
N SER A 52 -2.80 6.49 7.50
CA SER A 52 -3.29 7.84 7.17
C SER A 52 -4.43 7.82 6.16
N LEU A 53 -4.39 6.94 5.16
CA LEU A 53 -5.42 6.87 4.13
C LEU A 53 -6.69 6.20 4.66
N GLN A 54 -6.55 5.18 5.52
CA GLN A 54 -7.69 4.60 6.23
C GLN A 54 -8.41 5.65 7.07
N ASP A 55 -7.67 6.42 7.88
CA ASP A 55 -8.23 7.46 8.73
C ASP A 55 -8.86 8.58 7.90
N LEU A 56 -8.22 8.99 6.80
CA LEU A 56 -8.76 9.96 5.85
C LEU A 56 -10.11 9.51 5.28
N THR A 57 -10.22 8.23 4.90
CA THR A 57 -11.46 7.66 4.34
C THR A 57 -12.56 7.44 5.38
N SER A 58 -12.21 7.41 6.67
CA SER A 58 -13.17 7.23 7.77
C SER A 58 -13.90 8.53 8.15
N GLY A 59 -13.47 9.67 7.61
CA GLY A 59 -13.98 11.01 7.93
C GLY A 59 -13.28 11.66 9.12
N GLY A 60 -13.72 12.87 9.47
CA GLY A 60 -13.06 13.72 10.47
C GLY A 60 -11.88 14.51 9.90
N THR A 61 -11.24 15.34 10.74
CA THR A 61 -10.07 16.13 10.34
C THR A 61 -8.76 15.46 10.74
N LEU A 62 -7.67 15.85 10.09
CA LEU A 62 -6.31 15.42 10.47
C LEU A 62 -6.05 15.65 11.96
N LEU A 63 -6.49 16.78 12.50
CA LEU A 63 -6.29 17.14 13.91
C LEU A 63 -7.07 16.24 14.86
N ASP A 64 -8.30 15.86 14.50
CA ASP A 64 -9.12 14.96 15.32
C ASP A 64 -8.45 13.60 15.47
N HIS A 65 -7.89 13.06 14.38
CA HIS A 65 -7.18 11.78 14.42
C HIS A 65 -5.85 11.87 15.16
N LEU A 66 -5.08 12.95 14.96
CA LEU A 66 -3.84 13.17 15.73
C LEU A 66 -4.11 13.26 17.23
N ALA A 67 -5.18 13.94 17.65
CA ALA A 67 -5.59 13.98 19.05
C ALA A 67 -5.97 12.59 19.56
N ARG A 68 -6.74 11.79 18.81
CA ARG A 68 -7.06 10.40 19.20
C ARG A 68 -5.83 9.52 19.41
N TYR A 69 -4.77 9.76 18.64
CA TYR A 69 -3.51 9.06 18.81
C TYR A 69 -2.68 9.55 20.00
N GLY A 70 -2.99 10.70 20.59
CA GLY A 70 -2.27 11.30 21.73
C GLY A 70 -1.22 12.34 21.32
N PHE A 71 -1.37 12.97 20.15
CA PHE A 71 -0.45 13.99 19.63
C PHE A 71 -0.88 15.43 19.93
N GLU A 72 -1.76 15.66 20.92
CA GLU A 72 -2.29 17.00 21.24
C GLU A 72 -1.18 18.01 21.51
N ASN A 73 -0.11 17.59 22.17
CA ASN A 73 1.03 18.43 22.54
C ASN A 73 1.95 18.82 21.36
N VAL A 74 1.81 18.18 20.20
CA VAL A 74 2.62 18.47 19.00
C VAL A 74 1.78 18.95 17.81
N ILE A 75 0.49 19.24 18.01
CA ILE A 75 -0.41 19.74 16.95
C ILE A 75 0.13 21.02 16.29
N GLU A 76 0.63 21.98 17.08
CA GLU A 76 1.18 23.23 16.51
C GLU A 76 2.44 22.97 15.68
N ASP A 77 3.28 22.01 16.07
CA ASP A 77 4.45 21.62 15.28
C ASP A 77 4.03 20.97 13.96
N VAL A 78 2.95 20.19 13.95
CA VAL A 78 2.36 19.61 12.74
C VAL A 78 1.81 20.70 11.82
N ARG A 79 1.08 21.69 12.35
CA ARG A 79 0.58 22.82 11.55
C ARG A 79 1.72 23.61 10.92
N GLU A 80 2.75 23.91 11.70
CA GLU A 80 3.93 24.61 11.21
C GLU A 80 4.69 23.79 10.16
N TYR A 81 4.74 22.46 10.30
CA TYR A 81 5.27 21.57 9.29
C TYR A 81 4.48 21.67 7.97
N VAL A 82 3.16 21.55 8.00
CA VAL A 82 2.30 21.65 6.81
C VAL A 82 2.50 23.00 6.13
N ARG A 83 2.49 24.11 6.88
CA ARG A 83 2.71 25.46 6.35
C ARG A 83 4.07 25.58 5.65
N LYS A 84 5.14 25.02 6.25
CA LYS A 84 6.48 25.02 5.66
C LYS A 84 6.54 24.22 4.37
N VAL A 85 5.87 23.07 4.30
CA VAL A 85 5.80 22.26 3.08
C VAL A 85 5.06 23.04 1.99
N GLU A 86 3.90 23.63 2.29
CA GLU A 86 3.14 24.44 1.32
C GLU A 86 3.94 25.64 0.78
N GLU A 87 4.65 26.36 1.65
CA GLU A 87 5.51 27.48 1.26
C GLU A 87 6.66 26.99 0.37
N TYR A 88 7.25 25.84 0.69
CA TYR A 88 8.33 25.26 -0.09
C TYR A 88 7.86 24.76 -1.47
N HIS A 89 6.66 24.17 -1.56
CA HIS A 89 6.02 23.78 -2.81
C HIS A 89 5.82 24.96 -3.76
N LYS A 90 5.38 26.11 -3.23
CA LYS A 90 5.18 27.33 -4.04
C LYS A 90 6.49 27.83 -4.67
N GLN A 91 7.61 27.63 -4.00
CA GLN A 91 8.93 28.09 -4.45
C GLN A 91 9.65 27.06 -5.33
N ASN A 92 9.24 25.78 -5.28
CA ASN A 92 9.93 24.67 -5.94
C ASN A 92 8.89 23.81 -6.69
N PRO A 93 8.62 24.09 -7.98
CA PRO A 93 7.60 23.41 -8.77
C PRO A 93 8.11 22.05 -9.28
N VAL A 94 8.52 21.18 -8.36
CA VAL A 94 8.90 19.79 -8.61
C VAL A 94 8.04 18.88 -7.71
N PRO A 95 7.84 17.60 -8.05
CA PRO A 95 7.10 16.68 -7.18
C PRO A 95 7.78 16.51 -5.82
N ALA A 96 6.99 16.49 -4.74
CA ALA A 96 7.44 16.23 -3.38
C ALA A 96 8.75 16.96 -2.96
N PRO A 97 8.85 18.29 -3.14
CA PRO A 97 10.09 19.03 -2.91
C PRO A 97 10.57 18.94 -1.45
N GLU A 98 9.67 18.71 -0.49
CA GLU A 98 9.98 18.44 0.92
C GLU A 98 10.84 17.21 1.17
N LEU A 99 11.00 16.33 0.17
CA LEU A 99 11.94 15.20 0.23
C LEU A 99 13.37 15.59 -0.18
N LEU A 100 13.57 16.78 -0.75
CA LEU A 100 14.89 17.25 -1.15
C LEU A 100 15.76 17.54 0.08
N PRO A 101 17.08 17.31 0.02
CA PRO A 101 18.00 17.56 1.14
C PRO A 101 18.01 19.01 1.66
N LEU A 102 17.54 19.95 0.84
CA LEU A 102 17.50 21.37 1.17
C LEU A 102 16.27 21.75 2.03
N PHE A 103 15.24 20.90 2.07
CA PHE A 103 14.08 21.15 2.92
C PHE A 103 14.45 20.93 4.39
N ARG A 104 14.35 22.01 5.20
CA ARG A 104 14.72 21.99 6.62
C ARG A 104 13.54 21.81 7.57
N GLY A 105 12.33 21.56 7.06
CA GLY A 105 11.15 21.27 7.87
C GLY A 105 11.18 19.89 8.51
N GLY A 106 10.08 19.51 9.17
CA GLY A 106 9.91 18.15 9.72
C GLY A 106 10.74 17.88 10.97
N LYS A 107 11.02 18.91 11.77
CA LYS A 107 11.74 18.78 13.04
C LYS A 107 10.85 19.22 14.19
N ILE A 108 10.50 18.26 15.04
CA ILE A 108 9.92 18.52 16.37
C ILE A 108 11.07 18.54 17.37
N ASP A 109 11.11 19.58 18.21
CA ASP A 109 12.06 19.71 19.31
C ASP A 109 12.02 18.46 20.20
N MET A 110 13.19 17.94 20.59
CA MET A 110 13.27 16.80 21.49
C MET A 110 12.51 17.03 22.80
N ALA A 111 12.53 18.25 23.34
CA ALA A 111 11.79 18.58 24.56
C ALA A 111 10.28 18.33 24.42
N ARG A 112 9.71 18.59 23.24
CA ARG A 112 8.28 18.37 22.94
C ARG A 112 7.93 16.92 22.65
N ARG A 113 8.92 16.08 22.33
CA ARG A 113 8.73 14.63 22.15
C ARG A 113 8.56 13.91 23.48
N PHE A 114 9.09 14.47 24.57
CA PHE A 114 8.91 13.90 25.91
C PHE A 114 7.42 13.90 26.28
N GLY A 115 6.93 12.74 26.71
CA GLY A 115 5.51 12.52 27.05
C GLY A 115 4.68 11.91 25.91
N SER A 116 5.13 11.94 24.65
CA SER A 116 4.37 11.41 23.50
C SER A 116 4.74 9.98 23.10
N GLN A 117 5.41 9.22 23.98
CA GLN A 117 5.85 7.85 23.64
C GLN A 117 4.67 6.94 23.31
N HIS A 118 3.57 7.05 24.06
CA HIS A 118 2.35 6.29 23.78
C HIS A 118 1.81 6.63 22.38
N ALA A 119 1.78 7.91 22.03
CA ALA A 119 1.31 8.34 20.72
C ALA A 119 2.17 7.83 19.58
N ILE A 120 3.49 7.84 19.74
CA ILE A 120 4.41 7.31 18.74
C ILE A 120 4.30 5.80 18.62
N ASN A 121 4.05 5.07 19.71
CA ASN A 121 3.79 3.64 19.63
C ASN A 121 2.53 3.32 18.80
N ASN A 122 1.50 4.17 18.85
CA ASN A 122 0.31 4.04 18.00
C ASN A 122 0.62 4.27 16.50
N LEU A 123 1.70 4.99 16.19
CA LEU A 123 2.22 5.15 14.83
C LEU A 123 3.48 4.30 14.57
N GLY A 124 3.59 3.12 15.19
CA GLY A 124 4.66 2.17 14.87
C GLY A 124 6.05 2.48 15.46
N GLY A 125 6.13 3.39 16.43
CA GLY A 125 7.33 3.57 17.27
C GLY A 125 8.40 4.51 16.71
N ASP A 126 8.18 5.12 15.54
CA ASP A 126 9.16 6.00 14.87
C ASP A 126 8.57 7.39 14.60
N TRP A 127 9.27 8.45 15.02
CA TRP A 127 8.86 9.84 14.75
C TRP A 127 8.77 10.19 13.26
N ARG A 128 9.48 9.47 12.38
CA ARG A 128 9.34 9.63 10.93
C ARG A 128 7.94 9.25 10.46
N ASN A 129 7.27 8.33 11.14
CA ASN A 129 5.93 7.87 10.79
C ASN A 129 4.88 8.97 10.96
N LEU A 130 5.05 9.87 11.95
CA LEU A 130 4.18 11.03 12.08
C LEU A 130 4.22 11.93 10.84
N PHE A 131 5.42 12.22 10.32
CA PHE A 131 5.54 13.06 9.13
C PHE A 131 5.07 12.36 7.86
N ILE A 132 5.31 11.05 7.72
CA ILE A 132 4.75 10.26 6.61
C ILE A 132 3.23 10.27 6.66
N TYR A 133 2.64 10.08 7.85
CA TYR A 133 1.20 10.12 8.08
C TYR A 133 0.61 11.49 7.71
N VAL A 134 1.14 12.57 8.27
CA VAL A 134 0.66 13.94 7.99
C VAL A 134 0.81 14.28 6.51
N ARG A 135 1.92 13.88 5.89
CA ARG A 135 2.18 14.14 4.48
C ARG A 135 1.25 13.37 3.56
N ALA A 136 0.96 12.11 3.88
CA ALA A 136 0.01 11.31 3.14
C ALA A 136 -1.39 11.95 3.15
N TRP A 137 -1.79 12.45 4.31
CA TRP A 137 -3.04 13.17 4.48
C TRP A 137 -3.08 14.48 3.70
N ALA A 138 -2.14 15.39 3.98
CA ALA A 138 -2.21 16.78 3.54
C ALA A 138 -1.81 16.98 2.07
N PHE A 139 -0.92 16.14 1.54
CA PHE A 139 -0.32 16.36 0.22
C PHE A 139 -0.56 15.17 -0.71
N LEU A 140 -0.09 13.96 -0.37
CA LEU A 140 -0.09 12.84 -1.33
C LEU A 140 -1.49 12.48 -1.84
N SER A 141 -2.50 12.49 -0.96
CA SER A 141 -3.88 12.20 -1.37
C SER A 141 -4.38 13.18 -2.45
N GLN A 142 -3.94 14.43 -2.39
CA GLN A 142 -4.26 15.47 -3.37
C GLN A 142 -3.38 15.37 -4.61
N ASP A 143 -2.09 15.11 -4.45
CA ASP A 143 -1.16 14.92 -5.57
C ASP A 143 -1.63 13.76 -6.45
N TRP A 144 -2.03 12.64 -5.83
CA TRP A 144 -2.57 11.51 -6.56
C TRP A 144 -3.88 11.83 -7.26
N ARG A 145 -4.79 12.55 -6.59
CA ARG A 145 -6.05 12.99 -7.19
C ARG A 145 -5.79 13.83 -8.45
N ILE A 146 -4.87 14.79 -8.36
CA ILE A 146 -4.47 15.65 -9.49
C ILE A 146 -3.83 14.80 -10.59
N GLY A 147 -2.92 13.89 -10.24
CA GLY A 147 -2.26 12.98 -11.19
C GLY A 147 -3.23 12.04 -11.91
N MET A 148 -4.32 11.63 -11.25
CA MET A 148 -5.44 10.89 -11.85
C MET A 148 -6.38 11.76 -12.70
N LYS A 149 -6.06 13.05 -12.86
CA LYS A 149 -6.86 14.05 -13.61
C LYS A 149 -8.28 14.24 -13.09
N ILE A 150 -8.46 14.11 -11.77
CA ILE A 150 -9.72 14.46 -11.12
C ILE A 150 -9.69 15.98 -10.86
N GLU A 151 -10.58 16.73 -11.51
CA GLU A 151 -10.56 18.20 -11.44
C GLU A 151 -10.79 18.69 -10.02
N ARG A 152 -10.29 19.89 -9.70
CA ARG A 152 -10.42 20.49 -8.36
C ARG A 152 -11.87 20.69 -7.94
N ASP A 153 -12.72 21.02 -8.90
CA ASP A 153 -14.12 21.35 -8.66
C ASP A 153 -15.05 20.14 -8.89
N SER A 154 -14.49 18.98 -9.26
CA SER A 154 -15.25 17.73 -9.32
C SER A 154 -15.57 17.25 -7.91
N GLU A 155 -16.84 16.91 -7.69
CA GLU A 155 -17.21 16.08 -6.54
C GLU A 155 -16.51 14.72 -6.69
N TYR A 156 -16.00 14.16 -5.60
CA TYR A 156 -15.49 12.79 -5.59
C TYR A 156 -15.62 12.19 -4.20
N ILE A 157 -15.68 10.87 -4.15
CA ILE A 157 -15.62 10.11 -2.89
C ILE A 157 -14.36 9.27 -2.91
N LEU A 158 -13.46 9.53 -1.96
CA LEU A 158 -12.32 8.66 -1.66
C LEU A 158 -12.74 7.69 -0.55
N SER A 159 -12.59 6.41 -0.79
CA SER A 159 -12.91 5.36 0.18
C SER A 159 -11.92 4.19 0.13
N CYS A 160 -11.76 3.50 1.25
CA CYS A 160 -11.10 2.20 1.30
C CYS A 160 -12.16 1.11 1.18
N GLU A 161 -12.19 0.40 0.05
CA GLU A 161 -13.22 -0.58 -0.24
C GLU A 161 -12.65 -1.99 -0.29
N LYS A 162 -13.46 -2.95 0.17
CA LYS A 162 -13.22 -4.36 -0.12
C LYS A 162 -13.60 -4.67 -1.57
N VAL A 163 -12.67 -5.23 -2.31
CA VAL A 163 -12.90 -5.75 -3.67
C VAL A 163 -12.71 -7.26 -3.71
N LEU A 164 -13.36 -7.90 -4.67
CA LEU A 164 -13.33 -9.33 -4.86
C LEU A 164 -12.55 -9.66 -6.12
N LEU A 165 -11.44 -10.39 -5.98
CA LEU A 165 -10.70 -10.96 -7.09
C LEU A 165 -11.27 -12.34 -7.42
N VAL A 166 -11.74 -12.50 -8.65
CA VAL A 166 -12.37 -13.74 -9.13
C VAL A 166 -11.69 -14.17 -10.41
N LEU A 167 -11.23 -15.43 -10.46
CA LEU A 167 -10.79 -16.07 -11.68
C LEU A 167 -11.63 -17.34 -11.92
N PRO A 168 -11.99 -17.68 -13.16
CA PRO A 168 -12.89 -18.79 -13.48
C PRO A 168 -12.54 -20.14 -12.85
N PHE A 169 -11.24 -20.44 -12.70
CA PHE A 169 -10.78 -21.71 -12.12
C PHE A 169 -10.71 -21.71 -10.58
N ALA A 170 -10.85 -20.55 -9.94
CA ALA A 170 -10.83 -20.43 -8.49
C ALA A 170 -12.24 -20.57 -7.92
N ARG A 171 -12.43 -21.47 -6.95
CA ARG A 171 -13.76 -21.75 -6.38
C ARG A 171 -14.33 -20.61 -5.54
N LEU A 172 -13.47 -19.84 -4.87
CA LEU A 172 -13.86 -18.78 -3.96
C LEU A 172 -13.20 -17.45 -4.38
N PRO A 173 -13.85 -16.30 -4.14
CA PRO A 173 -13.21 -15.01 -4.35
C PRO A 173 -12.15 -14.74 -3.29
N VAL A 174 -11.18 -13.89 -3.62
CA VAL A 174 -10.25 -13.28 -2.63
C VAL A 174 -10.68 -11.85 -2.37
N GLN A 175 -10.76 -11.49 -1.10
CA GLN A 175 -11.03 -10.12 -0.66
C GLN A 175 -9.73 -9.32 -0.52
N PHE A 176 -9.69 -8.12 -1.10
CA PHE A 176 -8.62 -7.15 -0.97
C PHE A 176 -9.16 -5.81 -0.51
N ASP A 177 -8.43 -5.11 0.35
CA ASP A 177 -8.70 -3.71 0.67
C ASP A 177 -7.94 -2.83 -0.34
N VAL A 178 -8.64 -1.91 -1.00
CA VAL A 178 -8.07 -1.00 -2.01
C VAL A 178 -8.60 0.41 -1.85
N LEU A 179 -7.85 1.39 -2.33
CA LEU A 179 -8.27 2.78 -2.38
C LEU A 179 -9.05 3.03 -3.67
N VAL A 180 -10.25 3.57 -3.54
CA VAL A 180 -11.15 3.85 -4.66
C VAL A 180 -11.56 5.31 -4.63
N TRP A 181 -11.32 6.00 -5.75
CA TRP A 181 -11.91 7.30 -6.06
C TRP A 181 -13.12 7.08 -6.96
N LYS A 182 -14.29 7.48 -6.46
CA LYS A 182 -15.54 7.49 -7.21
C LYS A 182 -15.80 8.90 -7.71
N VAL A 183 -15.82 9.07 -9.03
CA VAL A 183 -15.91 10.38 -9.68
C VAL A 183 -17.17 10.41 -10.57
N PRO A 184 -18.10 11.34 -10.36
CA PRO A 184 -19.24 11.55 -11.25
C PRO A 184 -18.76 12.20 -12.55
N VAL A 185 -19.01 11.54 -13.67
CA VAL A 185 -18.72 12.02 -15.02
C VAL A 185 -20.01 11.94 -15.83
N GLY A 186 -20.66 13.10 -16.03
CA GLY A 186 -22.00 13.16 -16.62
C GLY A 186 -23.03 12.41 -15.78
N HIS A 187 -23.59 11.33 -16.33
CA HIS A 187 -24.59 10.48 -15.64
C HIS A 187 -24.00 9.19 -15.05
N VAL A 188 -22.68 9.04 -15.08
CA VAL A 188 -22.00 7.79 -14.75
C VAL A 188 -21.00 8.01 -13.62
N MET A 189 -20.85 7.03 -12.73
CA MET A 189 -19.78 7.00 -11.74
C MET A 189 -18.59 6.23 -12.28
N GLU A 190 -17.47 6.92 -12.51
CA GLU A 190 -16.18 6.31 -12.79
C GLU A 190 -15.52 5.86 -11.49
N ASN A 191 -14.97 4.65 -11.47
CA ASN A 191 -14.21 4.11 -10.35
C ASN A 191 -12.73 4.07 -10.73
N LYS A 192 -11.89 4.78 -9.98
CA LYS A 192 -10.43 4.78 -10.15
C LYS A 192 -9.80 4.10 -8.94
N ILE A 193 -9.07 3.01 -9.16
CA ILE A 193 -8.39 2.22 -8.12
C ILE A 193 -6.93 2.66 -8.05
N GLY A 194 -6.50 3.05 -6.85
CA GLY A 194 -5.12 3.43 -6.58
C GLY A 194 -4.34 2.31 -5.88
N LEU A 195 -3.25 1.86 -6.49
CA LEU A 195 -2.33 0.89 -5.89
C LEU A 195 -1.04 1.59 -5.49
N LEU A 196 -0.71 1.52 -4.20
CA LEU A 196 0.52 2.09 -3.67
C LEU A 196 1.73 1.29 -4.16
N VAL A 197 2.69 1.99 -4.75
CA VAL A 197 3.94 1.45 -5.27
C VAL A 197 5.14 2.25 -4.74
N SER A 198 6.34 1.90 -5.20
CA SER A 198 7.56 2.65 -4.93
C SER A 198 8.32 2.77 -6.25
N ARG A 199 8.86 3.96 -6.54
CA ARG A 199 9.63 4.24 -7.76
C ARG A 199 8.84 3.95 -9.04
N MET A 200 7.52 4.12 -8.99
CA MET A 200 6.62 3.81 -10.10
C MET A 200 6.74 2.38 -10.65
N GLU A 201 7.17 1.40 -9.84
CA GLU A 201 7.24 0.01 -10.27
C GLU A 201 5.83 -0.63 -10.28
N HIS A 202 5.38 -1.11 -11.45
CA HIS A 202 4.09 -1.78 -11.59
C HIS A 202 4.26 -3.28 -11.40
N ASP A 203 3.68 -3.84 -10.33
CA ASP A 203 3.49 -5.30 -10.22
C ASP A 203 2.40 -5.72 -11.20
N GLN A 204 2.82 -6.20 -12.38
CA GLN A 204 1.94 -6.55 -13.48
C GLN A 204 0.85 -7.55 -13.09
N LEU A 205 1.15 -8.51 -12.21
CA LEU A 205 0.16 -9.48 -11.76
C LEU A 205 -0.88 -8.83 -10.86
N ARG A 206 -0.43 -8.08 -9.85
CA ARG A 206 -1.31 -7.37 -8.91
C ARG A 206 -2.21 -6.37 -9.65
N PHE A 207 -1.66 -5.61 -10.58
CA PHE A 207 -2.42 -4.61 -11.34
C PHE A 207 -3.44 -5.25 -12.29
N ALA A 208 -3.05 -6.27 -13.06
CA ALA A 208 -3.98 -6.99 -13.95
C ALA A 208 -5.14 -7.63 -13.18
N LEU A 209 -4.88 -8.18 -11.98
CA LEU A 209 -5.92 -8.72 -11.10
C LEU A 209 -6.89 -7.62 -10.62
N MET A 210 -6.36 -6.45 -10.24
CA MET A 210 -7.20 -5.33 -9.76
C MET A 210 -8.09 -4.75 -10.85
N GLN A 211 -7.63 -4.73 -12.09
CA GLN A 211 -8.45 -4.28 -13.22
C GLN A 211 -9.67 -5.20 -13.47
N ARG A 212 -9.56 -6.48 -13.09
CA ARG A 212 -10.64 -7.49 -13.18
C ARG A 212 -11.39 -7.72 -11.87
N CYS A 213 -11.15 -6.90 -10.84
CA CYS A 213 -11.84 -7.07 -9.57
C CYS A 213 -13.33 -6.70 -9.68
N ASN A 214 -14.14 -7.21 -8.76
CA ASN A 214 -15.53 -6.79 -8.56
C ASN A 214 -15.68 -6.01 -7.26
N SER A 215 -16.75 -5.23 -7.15
CA SER A 215 -17.12 -4.60 -5.89
C SER A 215 -17.48 -5.62 -4.80
N SER A 216 -17.37 -5.24 -3.52
CA SER A 216 -17.70 -6.11 -2.37
C SER A 216 -19.14 -6.64 -2.37
N SER A 217 -20.07 -5.95 -3.03
CA SER A 217 -21.48 -6.39 -3.13
C SER A 217 -21.68 -7.62 -4.04
N LYS A 218 -20.60 -8.18 -4.59
CA LYS A 218 -20.59 -9.24 -5.63
C LYS A 218 -21.23 -8.82 -6.94
N GLN A 219 -21.66 -7.56 -7.07
CA GLN A 219 -22.08 -7.00 -8.35
C GLN A 219 -20.83 -6.53 -9.12
N PRO A 220 -20.80 -6.76 -10.44
CA PRO A 220 -19.76 -6.18 -11.27
C PRO A 220 -19.79 -4.66 -11.12
N TRP A 221 -18.65 -4.02 -11.30
CA TRP A 221 -18.61 -2.58 -11.38
C TRP A 221 -19.52 -2.10 -12.52
N PRO A 222 -20.24 -0.97 -12.35
CA PRO A 222 -21.02 -0.39 -13.44
C PRO A 222 -20.18 -0.15 -14.71
N ASN A 223 -18.90 0.17 -14.51
CA ASN A 223 -17.88 0.30 -15.55
C ASN A 223 -16.57 -0.32 -15.06
N ILE A 224 -15.72 -0.79 -15.98
CA ILE A 224 -14.40 -1.34 -15.64
C ILE A 224 -13.60 -0.26 -14.91
N PRO A 225 -13.08 -0.53 -13.69
CA PRO A 225 -12.33 0.45 -12.94
C PRO A 225 -10.98 0.73 -13.63
N THR A 226 -10.58 1.99 -13.65
CA THR A 226 -9.24 2.40 -14.11
C THR A 226 -8.25 2.18 -12.98
N VAL A 227 -7.11 1.53 -13.23
CA VAL A 227 -6.10 1.24 -12.20
C VAL A 227 -4.90 2.16 -12.37
N PHE A 228 -4.45 2.74 -11.25
CA PHE A 228 -3.33 3.67 -11.20
C PHE A 228 -2.25 3.18 -10.22
N ALA A 229 -1.00 3.36 -10.61
CA ALA A 229 0.14 3.28 -9.73
C ALA A 229 0.30 4.62 -9.01
N LEU A 230 0.33 4.58 -7.68
CA LEU A 230 0.48 5.74 -6.82
C LEU A 230 1.84 5.68 -6.14
N ASP A 231 2.77 6.58 -6.51
CA ASP A 231 4.06 6.63 -5.83
C ASP A 231 3.87 7.10 -4.39
N ARG A 232 4.31 6.26 -3.47
CA ARG A 232 4.17 6.52 -2.04
C ARG A 232 5.08 7.64 -1.52
N GLU A 233 6.14 7.94 -2.26
CA GLU A 233 7.13 8.96 -1.89
C GLU A 233 6.88 10.24 -2.68
N THR A 234 6.82 10.21 -4.01
CA THR A 234 6.81 11.44 -4.81
C THR A 234 5.43 12.04 -5.06
N GLY A 235 4.35 11.28 -4.82
CA GLY A 235 3.00 11.70 -5.22
C GLY A 235 2.73 11.51 -6.73
N GLU A 236 3.69 10.97 -7.47
CA GLU A 236 3.52 10.69 -8.90
C GLU A 236 2.46 9.62 -9.14
N VAL A 237 1.78 9.75 -10.28
CA VAL A 237 0.73 8.84 -10.72
C VAL A 237 1.02 8.38 -12.13
N GLN A 238 0.84 7.08 -12.37
CA GLN A 238 0.80 6.53 -13.72
C GLN A 238 -0.41 5.64 -13.87
N HIS A 239 -1.03 5.72 -15.04
CA HIS A 239 -1.99 4.71 -15.45
C HIS A 239 -1.29 3.35 -15.52
N TYR A 240 -2.01 2.27 -15.22
CA TYR A 240 -1.49 0.92 -15.41
C TYR A 240 -0.99 0.73 -16.85
N ASP A 241 0.30 0.47 -16.99
CA ASP A 241 0.93 0.14 -18.28
C ASP A 241 0.95 -1.39 -18.42
N GLN A 242 -0.06 -1.91 -19.10
CA GLN A 242 -0.31 -3.33 -19.18
C GLN A 242 0.68 -4.01 -20.13
N THR A 243 1.60 -4.78 -19.56
CA THR A 243 2.51 -5.66 -20.32
C THR A 243 2.11 -7.14 -20.22
N LEU A 244 1.32 -7.50 -19.20
CA LEU A 244 0.71 -8.82 -19.05
C LEU A 244 -0.63 -8.86 -19.79
N ALA A 245 -0.73 -9.61 -20.88
CA ALA A 245 -1.97 -9.74 -21.65
C ALA A 245 -3.07 -10.47 -20.85
N ASP A 246 -4.31 -9.99 -20.94
CA ASP A 246 -5.47 -10.52 -20.19
C ASP A 246 -5.69 -12.02 -20.38
N LYS A 247 -5.50 -12.51 -21.62
CA LYS A 247 -5.68 -13.92 -21.98
C LYS A 247 -4.70 -14.85 -21.26
N ASP A 248 -3.54 -14.34 -20.84
CA ASP A 248 -2.49 -15.11 -20.20
C ASP A 248 -2.57 -15.07 -18.67
N LEU A 249 -3.38 -14.15 -18.10
CA LEU A 249 -3.49 -13.92 -16.67
C LEU A 249 -3.85 -15.20 -15.91
N GLU A 250 -4.87 -15.93 -16.35
CA GLU A 250 -5.33 -17.14 -15.65
C GLU A 250 -4.27 -18.23 -15.65
N ARG A 251 -3.62 -18.45 -16.79
CA ARG A 251 -2.52 -19.42 -16.94
C ARG A 251 -1.32 -19.04 -16.07
N ILE A 252 -0.98 -17.76 -16.02
CA ILE A 252 0.14 -17.27 -15.21
C ILE A 252 -0.16 -17.43 -13.72
N VAL A 253 -1.38 -17.10 -13.27
CA VAL A 253 -1.78 -17.32 -11.87
C VAL A 253 -1.72 -18.80 -11.52
N GLN A 254 -2.17 -19.70 -12.39
CA GLN A 254 -2.07 -21.15 -12.17
C GLN A 254 -0.62 -21.60 -12.05
N SER A 255 0.23 -21.27 -13.03
CA SER A 255 1.66 -21.64 -13.00
C SER A 255 2.38 -21.11 -11.75
N LEU A 256 2.17 -19.85 -11.39
CA LEU A 256 2.79 -19.25 -10.21
C LEU A 256 2.25 -19.84 -8.91
N SER A 257 0.95 -20.15 -8.85
CA SER A 257 0.36 -20.86 -7.72
C SER A 257 0.94 -22.27 -7.58
N ASP A 258 1.20 -22.97 -8.67
CA ASP A 258 1.78 -24.31 -8.63
C ASP A 258 3.26 -24.27 -8.22
N LEU A 259 4.02 -23.28 -8.71
CA LEU A 259 5.38 -23.01 -8.23
C LEU A 259 5.38 -22.62 -6.74
N ALA A 260 4.40 -21.85 -6.28
CA ALA A 260 4.26 -21.53 -4.86
C ALA A 260 4.10 -22.79 -4.01
N LYS A 261 3.35 -23.79 -4.49
CA LYS A 261 3.12 -25.06 -3.77
C LYS A 261 4.31 -26.01 -3.85
N ASN A 262 4.92 -26.14 -5.03
CA ASN A 262 5.90 -27.19 -5.32
C ASN A 262 7.35 -26.71 -5.26
N GLY A 263 7.58 -25.40 -5.24
CA GLY A 263 8.90 -24.79 -5.32
C GLY A 263 9.38 -24.58 -6.77
N PRO A 264 10.58 -24.00 -6.93
CA PRO A 264 11.55 -23.69 -5.87
C PRO A 264 11.18 -22.41 -5.08
N HIS A 265 11.67 -22.28 -3.84
CA HIS A 265 11.37 -21.12 -2.97
C HIS A 265 12.58 -20.24 -2.60
N PRO A 266 13.37 -19.75 -3.58
CA PRO A 266 14.53 -18.92 -3.27
C PRO A 266 14.10 -17.58 -2.62
N PRO A 267 14.89 -17.02 -1.69
CA PRO A 267 14.60 -15.72 -1.08
C PRO A 267 15.00 -14.57 -2.03
N LEU A 268 14.37 -14.48 -3.21
CA LEU A 268 14.80 -13.60 -4.29
C LEU A 268 14.87 -12.12 -3.89
N ASN A 269 13.93 -11.63 -3.09
CA ASN A 269 13.99 -10.24 -2.62
C ASN A 269 15.20 -9.98 -1.72
N ALA A 270 15.61 -10.95 -0.90
CA ALA A 270 16.82 -10.78 -0.09
C ALA A 270 18.08 -10.68 -0.95
N LEU A 271 18.08 -11.33 -2.12
CA LEU A 271 19.22 -11.35 -3.04
C LEU A 271 19.23 -10.16 -4.01
N ARG A 272 18.07 -9.73 -4.50
CA ARG A 272 17.93 -8.74 -5.57
C ARG A 272 17.42 -7.38 -5.11
N GLN A 273 16.57 -7.36 -4.08
CA GLN A 273 15.88 -6.14 -3.62
C GLN A 273 15.77 -6.12 -2.08
N PRO A 274 16.90 -6.02 -1.34
CA PRO A 274 16.89 -6.13 0.13
C PRO A 274 16.03 -5.06 0.83
N SER A 275 15.81 -3.91 0.18
CA SER A 275 14.91 -2.86 0.67
C SER A 275 13.47 -3.36 0.84
N LEU A 276 12.96 -4.22 -0.05
CA LEU A 276 11.62 -4.80 0.08
C LEU A 276 11.51 -5.74 1.28
N CYS A 277 12.62 -6.37 1.70
CA CYS A 277 12.61 -7.27 2.87
C CYS A 277 12.36 -6.52 4.18
N LYS A 278 12.73 -5.25 4.28
CA LYS A 278 12.42 -4.38 5.45
C LYS A 278 10.91 -4.13 5.62
N HIS A 279 10.15 -4.45 4.59
CA HIS A 279 8.71 -4.24 4.49
C HIS A 279 7.95 -5.55 4.29
N CYS A 280 8.62 -6.68 4.46
CA CYS A 280 8.06 -8.01 4.28
C CYS A 280 7.54 -8.53 5.62
N GLY A 281 6.29 -9.02 5.65
CA GLY A 281 5.71 -9.62 6.86
C GLY A 281 6.40 -10.92 7.33
N TYR A 282 7.32 -11.49 6.55
CA TYR A 282 8.07 -12.70 6.90
C TYR A 282 9.55 -12.42 7.16
N GLN A 283 9.94 -11.16 7.35
CA GLN A 283 11.35 -10.78 7.51
C GLN A 283 12.04 -11.57 8.63
N SER A 284 11.39 -11.74 9.78
CA SER A 284 11.93 -12.44 10.96
C SER A 284 12.16 -13.95 10.73
N LEU A 285 11.46 -14.56 9.78
CA LEU A 285 11.66 -15.97 9.40
C LEU A 285 12.81 -16.12 8.41
N CYS A 286 12.99 -15.12 7.54
CA CYS A 286 14.03 -15.14 6.52
C CYS A 286 15.41 -14.71 7.05
N PHE A 287 15.46 -13.94 8.13
CA PHE A 287 16.70 -13.37 8.66
C PHE A 287 16.89 -13.69 10.15
N GLU A 288 18.10 -14.12 10.49
CA GLU A 288 18.58 -14.21 11.86
C GLU A 288 19.82 -13.32 12.01
N LYS A 289 19.83 -12.39 12.98
CA LYS A 289 20.95 -11.46 13.21
C LYS A 289 21.41 -10.72 11.92
N ASN A 290 20.46 -10.34 11.07
CA ASN A 290 20.68 -9.67 9.77
C ASN A 290 21.38 -10.53 8.69
N ILE A 291 21.46 -11.85 8.88
CA ILE A 291 21.96 -12.81 7.90
C ILE A 291 20.81 -13.72 7.48
N LEU A 292 20.81 -14.21 6.24
CA LEU A 292 19.80 -15.17 5.79
C LEU A 292 19.82 -16.41 6.67
N SER A 293 18.66 -16.78 7.21
CA SER A 293 18.56 -17.94 8.09
C SER A 293 18.81 -19.23 7.29
N PRO A 294 19.37 -20.29 7.91
CA PRO A 294 19.51 -21.60 7.25
C PRO A 294 18.15 -22.13 6.75
N HIS A 295 17.08 -21.83 7.49
CA HIS A 295 15.71 -22.17 7.10
C HIS A 295 15.26 -21.45 5.81
N ALA A 296 15.68 -20.21 5.58
CA ALA A 296 15.43 -19.49 4.33
C ALA A 296 16.18 -20.09 3.12
N LEU A 297 17.29 -20.79 3.38
CA LEU A 297 18.16 -21.40 2.36
C LEU A 297 17.89 -22.89 2.13
N SER A 298 17.22 -23.58 3.08
CA SER A 298 16.91 -25.00 2.96
C SER A 298 15.81 -25.26 1.94
N THR A 299 15.96 -26.30 1.12
CA THR A 299 14.97 -26.79 0.15
C THR A 299 13.92 -27.74 0.73
N LEU A 300 13.69 -27.71 2.06
CA LEU A 300 12.65 -28.52 2.70
C LEU A 300 11.25 -28.11 2.24
#